data_AF-A0AAW1BD46-F1
#
_entry.id   AF-A0AAW1BD46-F1
#
_cell.length_a   1.000
_cell.length_b   1.000
_cell.length_c   1.000
_cell.angle_alpha   90.00
_cell.angle_beta   90.00
_cell.angle_gamma   90.00
#
_symmetry.space_group_name_H-M   'P 1'
#
loop_
_entity.id
_entity.type
_entity.pdbx_description
1 polymer ?
#
loop_
_entity_poly.entity_id
_entity_poly.type
_entity_poly.pdbx_seq_one_letter_code
_entity_poly.pdbx_strand_id
1 'polypeptide(L)' 'MKVVKLLSEQPLAKRKEVYDWYPPHNIYSGLMWRLRSYGLYRDEHEDFKDEMKRLRRLRGKGPPKKGEGKRALKK' A
#
# COMPACT_ATOMS: atom_id res chain seq x y z
N MET A 1 -14.90 -21.04 38.80
CA MET A 1 -13.43 -20.95 38.71
C MET A 1 -13.02 -20.13 37.49
N LYS A 2 -12.60 -18.86 37.65
CA LYS A 2 -12.25 -17.94 36.56
C LYS A 2 -10.96 -18.34 35.83
N VAL A 3 -9.93 -18.74 36.58
CA VAL A 3 -8.61 -19.10 36.06
C VAL A 3 -8.68 -20.36 35.19
N VAL A 4 -9.48 -21.35 35.60
CA VAL A 4 -9.69 -22.58 34.83
C VAL A 4 -10.27 -22.27 33.45
N LYS A 5 -11.26 -21.37 33.34
CA LYS A 5 -11.84 -20.96 32.05
C LYS A 5 -10.84 -20.23 31.14
N LEU A 6 -10.03 -19.34 31.72
CA LEU A 6 -9.01 -18.59 30.97
C LEU A 6 -7.91 -19.48 30.40
N LEU A 7 -7.58 -20.59 31.07
CA LEU A 7 -6.58 -21.55 30.61
C LEU A 7 -7.18 -22.65 29.72
N SER A 8 -8.47 -22.95 29.87
CA SER A 8 -9.15 -23.93 29.02
C SER A 8 -9.51 -23.38 27.64
N GLU A 9 -9.75 -22.07 27.52
CA GLU A 9 -10.14 -21.43 26.26
C GLU A 9 -8.95 -20.73 25.57
N GLN A 10 -8.99 -20.66 24.25
CA GLN A 10 -8.00 -19.90 23.50
C GLN A 10 -8.19 -18.39 23.74
N PRO A 11 -7.11 -17.66 24.11
CA PRO A 11 -7.17 -16.20 24.25
C PRO A 11 -7.64 -15.55 22.95
N LEU A 12 -8.49 -14.54 23.07
CA LEU A 12 -9.09 -13.84 21.93
C LEU A 12 -8.03 -13.39 20.90
N ALA A 13 -6.92 -12.81 21.34
CA ALA A 13 -5.85 -12.33 20.46
C ALA A 13 -5.15 -13.43 19.65
N LYS A 14 -5.20 -14.69 20.10
CA LYS A 14 -4.62 -15.84 19.39
C LYS A 14 -5.60 -16.50 18.43
N ARG A 15 -6.88 -16.13 18.46
CA ARG A 15 -7.87 -16.66 17.53
C ARG A 15 -7.57 -16.16 16.14
N LYS A 16 -7.66 -17.05 15.16
CA LYS A 16 -7.35 -16.74 13.75
C LYS A 16 -8.20 -15.59 13.23
N GLU A 17 -9.47 -15.53 13.62
CA GLU A 17 -10.36 -14.44 13.20
C GLU A 17 -9.85 -13.06 13.66
N VAL A 18 -9.03 -13.00 14.71
CA VAL A 18 -8.56 -11.72 15.26
C VAL A 18 -7.24 -11.29 14.63
N TYR A 19 -6.22 -12.15 14.60
CA TYR A 19 -4.90 -11.74 14.07
C TYR A 19 -4.82 -11.79 12.54
N ASP A 20 -5.62 -12.64 11.89
CA ASP A 20 -5.65 -12.83 10.42
C ASP A 20 -6.79 -12.02 9.78
N TRP A 21 -7.30 -11.00 10.48
CA TRP A 21 -8.43 -10.20 10.04
C TRP A 21 -8.19 -9.48 8.72
N TYR A 22 -6.99 -8.91 8.54
CA TYR A 22 -6.61 -8.23 7.32
C TYR A 22 -5.79 -9.15 6.42
N PRO A 23 -6.16 -9.27 5.13
CA PRO A 23 -5.34 -10.02 4.20
C PRO A 23 -3.98 -9.33 3.99
N PRO A 24 -2.92 -10.08 3.63
CA PRO A 24 -1.58 -9.54 3.47
C PRO A 24 -1.44 -8.67 2.20
N HIS A 25 -1.93 -7.43 2.26
CA HIS A 25 -2.01 -6.50 1.11
C HIS A 25 -0.65 -6.23 0.44
N ASN A 26 0.44 -6.23 1.21
CA ASN A 26 1.79 -6.04 0.68
C ASN A 26 2.19 -7.16 -0.30
N ILE A 27 1.74 -8.39 -0.04
CA ILE A 27 2.03 -9.53 -0.91
C ILE A 27 1.25 -9.39 -2.21
N TYR A 28 -0.05 -9.12 -2.13
CA TYR A 28 -0.90 -8.96 -3.31
C TYR A 28 -0.48 -7.79 -4.20
N SER A 29 -0.27 -6.61 -3.60
CA SER A 29 0.19 -5.42 -4.34
C SER A 29 1.56 -5.64 -4.98
N GLY A 30 2.50 -6.23 -4.25
CA GLY A 30 3.83 -6.55 -4.79
C GLY A 30 3.79 -7.59 -5.91
N LEU A 31 2.96 -8.62 -5.78
CA LEU A 31 2.77 -9.65 -6.80
C LEU A 31 2.19 -9.06 -8.09
N MET A 32 1.10 -8.31 -7.99
CA MET A 32 0.43 -7.73 -9.17
C MET A 32 1.33 -6.71 -9.87
N TRP A 33 2.09 -5.92 -9.11
CA TRP A 33 3.07 -5.00 -9.69
C TRP A 33 4.18 -5.72 -10.46
N ARG A 34 4.67 -6.86 -9.97
CA ARG A 34 5.66 -7.69 -10.69
C ARG A 34 5.06 -8.28 -11.95
N LEU A 35 3.85 -8.82 -11.88
CA LEU A 35 3.14 -9.36 -13.05
C LEU A 35 2.92 -8.28 -14.12
N ARG A 36 2.57 -7.06 -13.72
CA ARG A 36 2.49 -5.91 -14.64
C ARG A 36 3.83 -5.62 -15.29
N SER A 37 4.89 -5.61 -14.51
CA SER A 37 6.25 -5.35 -14.99
C SER A 37 6.76 -6.42 -15.96
N TYR A 38 6.33 -7.68 -15.79
CA TYR A 38 6.60 -8.78 -16.71
C TYR A 38 5.67 -8.81 -17.94
N GLY A 39 4.67 -7.92 -18.01
CA GLY A 39 3.67 -7.91 -19.09
C GLY A 39 2.63 -9.03 -19.01
N LEU A 40 2.56 -9.75 -17.88
CA LEU A 40 1.62 -10.85 -17.65
C LEU A 40 0.27 -10.38 -17.11
N TYR A 41 0.21 -9.14 -16.59
CA TYR A 41 -0.99 -8.52 -16.06
C TYR A 41 -1.10 -7.08 -16.55
N ARG A 42 -2.32 -6.62 -16.86
CA ARG A 42 -2.58 -5.24 -17.24
C ARG A 42 -3.34 -4.54 -16.13
N ASP A 43 -2.73 -3.50 -15.55
CA ASP A 43 -3.34 -2.67 -14.52
C ASP A 43 -3.79 -1.33 -15.12
N GLU A 44 -5.05 -1.27 -15.56
CA GLU A 44 -5.62 -0.08 -16.20
C GLU A 44 -5.64 1.14 -15.27
N HIS A 45 -5.75 0.91 -13.95
CA HIS A 45 -5.77 1.97 -12.96
C HIS A 45 -4.39 2.61 -12.80
N GLU A 46 -3.34 1.80 -12.75
CA GLU A 46 -1.97 2.33 -12.74
C GLU A 46 -1.59 2.96 -14.09
N ASP A 47 -2.03 2.40 -15.22
CA ASP A 47 -1.83 3.01 -16.54
C ASP A 47 -2.43 4.42 -16.61
N PHE A 48 -3.66 4.58 -16.12
CA PHE A 48 -4.32 5.89 -16.06
C PHE A 48 -3.57 6.87 -15.15
N LYS A 49 -3.15 6.43 -13.96
CA LYS A 49 -2.36 7.27 -13.05
C LYS A 49 -1.04 7.71 -13.68
N ASP A 50 -0.35 6.81 -14.38
CA ASP A 50 0.94 7.10 -14.99
C ASP A 50 0.81 8.10 -16.13
N GLU A 51 -0.22 7.99 -16.97
CA GLU A 51 -0.52 8.98 -18.01
C GLU A 51 -0.88 10.35 -17.40
N MET A 52 -1.69 10.38 -16.36
CA MET A 52 -2.02 11.63 -15.65
C MET A 52 -0.78 12.27 -15.00
N LYS A 53 0.15 11.47 -14.46
CA LYS A 53 1.45 11.97 -13.95
C LYS A 53 2.30 12.54 -15.09
N ARG A 54 2.34 11.90 -16.25
CA ARG A 54 3.07 12.37 -17.45
C ARG A 54 2.58 13.75 -17.88
N LEU A 55 1.26 13.91 -18.06
CA LEU A 55 0.65 15.20 -18.44
C LEU A 55 0.87 16.29 -17.39
N ARG A 56 0.82 15.95 -16.10
CA ARG A 56 1.12 16.91 -15.01
C ARG A 56 2.56 17.43 -15.08
N ARG A 57 3.54 16.55 -15.38
CA ARG A 57 4.94 16.94 -15.56
C ARG A 57 5.12 17.86 -16.76
N LEU A 58 4.49 17.54 -17.91
CA LEU A 58 4.54 18.38 -19.10
C LEU A 58 3.97 19.79 -18.86
N ARG A 59 2.95 19.91 -18.01
CA ARG A 59 2.39 21.21 -17.57
C ARG A 59 3.26 21.95 -16.55
N GLY A 60 4.42 21.41 -16.17
CA GLY A 60 5.27 21.96 -15.10
C GLY A 60 4.70 21.81 -13.69
N LYS A 61 3.61 21.03 -13.52
CA LYS A 61 3.01 20.72 -12.20
C LYS A 61 3.47 19.35 -11.68
N GLY A 62 4.70 18.97 -12.00
CA GLY A 62 5.34 17.77 -11.47
C GLY A 62 5.65 17.92 -9.98
N PRO A 63 5.81 16.81 -9.25
CA PRO A 63 6.30 16.88 -7.88
C PRO A 63 7.71 17.51 -7.86
N PRO A 64 7.98 18.48 -6.97
CA PRO A 64 9.33 19.04 -6.83
C PRO A 64 10.30 17.96 -6.35
N LYS A 65 11.61 18.13 -6.62
CA LYS A 65 12.60 17.25 -6.03
C LYS A 65 12.56 17.36 -4.50
N LYS A 66 12.84 16.24 -3.82
CA LYS A 66 12.89 16.20 -2.36
C LYS A 66 13.90 17.25 -1.87
N GLY A 67 13.45 18.19 -1.05
CA GLY A 67 14.28 19.30 -0.55
C GLY A 67 14.10 20.62 -1.32
N GLU A 68 13.64 20.61 -2.57
CA GLU A 68 13.40 21.81 -3.40
C GLU A 68 11.94 22.28 -3.33
N GLY A 69 11.26 21.98 -2.23
CA GLY A 69 9.88 22.39 -2.03
C GLY A 69 9.74 23.91 -1.93
N LYS A 70 8.50 24.42 -1.99
CA LYS A 70 8.20 25.86 -1.90
C LYS A 70 8.84 26.58 -0.72
N ARG A 71 9.14 25.87 0.38
CA ARG A 71 9.82 26.42 1.56
C ARG A 71 11.32 26.66 1.33
N ALA A 72 11.98 25.88 0.47
CA ALA A 72 13.40 26.05 0.16
C ALA A 72 13.67 27.25 -0.75
N LEU A 73 12.68 27.66 -1.56
CA LEU A 73 12.73 28.84 -2.43
C LEU A 73 12.49 30.17 -1.71
N LYS A 74 12.08 30.15 -0.43
CA LYS A 74 11.77 31.35 0.37
C LYS A 74 12.99 31.89 1.14
N LYS A 75 14.21 31.57 0.70
CA LYS A 75 15.45 32.01 1.35
C LYS A 75 15.89 33.35 0.82
#